data_AF-W8VPW5-F1
#
_entry.id   AF-W8VPW5-F1
#
_cell.length_a   1.000
_cell.length_b   1.000
_cell.length_c   1.000
_cell.angle_alpha   90.00
_cell.angle_beta   90.00
_cell.angle_gamma   90.00
#
_symmetry.space_group_name_H-M   'P 1'
#
loop_
_entity.id
_entity.type
_entity.pdbx_description
1 polymer ?
#
loop_
_entity_poly.entity_id
_entity_poly.type
_entity_poly.pdbx_seq_one_letter_code
_entity_poly.pdbx_strand_id
1 'polypeptide(L)'
;MKFLYFFFTCLVLTSCVSDDDNLIDPELKKVVGFYAIKSFESDQAVDLNGDGITSTDLKSEINDFDYYDLDLRPNIEGQVRLQLVSFIFPATNLRFQNPAYPDGNTNFTSSIFSTIYVFSNDQIILENNSFEVYDYVDSENRITNLRTDDVITVLDNDQLRISISQEYYDYSTAQWLALDIDVVYEKLNFE
;
A
#
# COMPACT_ATOMS: atom_id res chain seq x y z
N MET A 1 66.18 -13.25 20.11
CA MET A 1 65.30 -12.09 19.83
C MET A 1 64.49 -12.32 18.55
N LYS A 2 63.55 -13.28 18.54
CA LYS A 2 62.74 -13.65 17.35
C LYS A 2 61.37 -14.24 17.75
N PHE A 3 60.73 -13.66 18.76
CA PHE A 3 59.42 -14.14 19.25
C PHE A 3 58.51 -12.99 19.72
N LEU A 4 58.65 -11.81 19.09
CA LEU A 4 57.90 -10.60 19.48
C LEU A 4 57.23 -9.91 18.28
N TYR A 5 56.79 -10.68 17.28
CA TYR A 5 56.07 -10.15 16.11
C TYR A 5 54.78 -10.91 15.79
N PHE A 6 54.22 -11.65 16.76
CA PHE A 6 53.00 -12.45 16.57
C PHE A 6 51.88 -12.09 17.55
N PHE A 7 51.84 -10.82 18.01
CA PHE A 7 50.79 -10.36 18.93
C PHE A 7 50.15 -9.02 18.53
N PHE A 8 50.35 -8.58 17.28
CA PHE A 8 49.85 -7.28 16.80
C PHE A 8 48.92 -7.37 15.59
N THR A 9 48.36 -8.56 15.31
CA THR A 9 47.57 -8.81 14.09
C THR A 9 46.13 -9.25 14.38
N CYS A 10 45.66 -9.16 15.63
CA CYS A 10 44.28 -9.54 16.01
C CYS A 10 43.38 -8.35 16.40
N LEU A 11 43.83 -7.10 16.27
CA LEU A 11 43.11 -5.92 16.77
C LEU A 11 42.44 -5.03 15.71
N VAL A 12 42.32 -5.49 14.46
CA VAL A 12 41.74 -4.68 13.35
C VAL A 12 40.42 -5.25 12.80
N LEU A 13 39.78 -6.20 13.49
CA LEU A 13 38.54 -6.83 13.00
C LEU A 13 37.27 -6.44 13.77
N THR A 14 37.31 -5.47 14.69
CA THR A 14 36.14 -5.03 15.45
C THR A 14 35.82 -3.56 15.18
N SER A 15 35.45 -3.21 13.94
CA SER A 15 34.78 -1.94 13.63
C SER A 15 34.24 -1.92 12.20
N CYS A 16 33.35 -2.86 11.88
CA CYS A 16 32.35 -2.66 10.84
C CYS A 16 30.99 -3.04 11.44
N VAL A 17 30.57 -2.31 12.47
CA VAL A 17 29.14 -2.12 12.70
C VAL A 17 28.86 -0.81 11.99
N SER A 18 28.18 -0.87 10.86
CA SER A 18 27.72 0.34 10.17
C SER A 18 26.87 1.14 11.15
N ASP A 19 27.32 2.34 11.51
CA ASP A 19 26.60 3.29 12.37
C ASP A 19 25.22 3.68 11.80
N ASP A 20 24.92 3.32 10.55
CA ASP A 20 23.64 3.57 9.88
C ASP A 20 22.43 2.94 10.61
N ASP A 21 22.64 1.85 11.35
CA ASP A 21 21.55 1.14 12.05
C ASP A 21 20.98 1.91 13.25
N ASN A 22 21.69 2.94 13.74
CA ASN A 22 21.29 3.77 14.88
C ASN A 22 20.55 5.05 14.49
N LEU A 23 20.34 5.30 13.19
CA LEU A 23 19.78 6.56 12.67
C LEU A 23 18.25 6.57 12.57
N ILE A 24 17.62 5.41 12.76
CA ILE A 24 16.16 5.24 12.67
C ILE A 24 15.62 4.99 14.08
N ASP A 25 14.52 5.64 14.43
CA ASP A 25 13.77 5.37 15.66
C ASP A 25 13.54 3.84 15.80
N PRO A 26 13.96 3.22 16.93
CA PRO A 26 13.80 1.77 17.13
C PRO A 26 12.36 1.27 16.99
N GLU A 27 11.37 2.09 17.32
CA GLU A 27 9.94 1.76 17.13
C GLU A 27 9.55 1.86 15.66
N LEU A 28 10.03 2.89 14.94
CA LEU A 28 9.83 3.01 13.50
C LEU A 28 10.47 1.82 12.75
N LYS A 29 11.63 1.35 13.20
CA LYS A 29 12.34 0.20 12.60
C LYS A 29 11.48 -1.07 12.60
N LYS A 30 10.56 -1.21 13.55
CA LYS A 30 9.65 -2.37 13.61
C LYS A 30 8.60 -2.34 12.50
N VAL A 31 8.15 -1.16 12.09
CA VAL A 31 7.03 -1.00 11.15
C VAL A 31 7.44 -0.59 9.73
N VAL A 32 8.70 -0.21 9.49
CA VAL A 32 9.17 0.03 8.10
C VAL A 32 9.28 -1.27 7.31
N GLY A 33 8.99 -1.20 6.01
CA GLY A 33 9.08 -2.35 5.11
C GLY A 33 8.00 -2.36 4.03
N PHE A 34 7.93 -3.49 3.33
CA PHE A 34 6.93 -3.78 2.31
C PHE A 34 5.80 -4.61 2.89
N TYR A 35 4.59 -4.35 2.41
CA TYR A 35 3.37 -4.97 2.90
C TYR A 35 2.48 -5.37 1.73
N ALA A 36 1.72 -6.45 1.92
CA ALA A 36 0.67 -6.90 1.01
C ALA A 36 -0.71 -6.75 1.66
N ILE A 37 -1.75 -6.55 0.86
CA ILE A 37 -3.13 -6.48 1.32
C ILE A 37 -3.59 -7.86 1.77
N LYS A 38 -3.76 -8.01 3.07
CA LYS A 38 -4.36 -9.18 3.70
C LYS A 38 -5.87 -9.17 3.54
N SER A 39 -6.50 -8.02 3.83
CA SER A 39 -7.96 -7.80 3.80
C SER A 39 -8.29 -6.51 3.06
N PHE A 40 -9.33 -6.53 2.21
CA PHE A 40 -9.82 -5.38 1.46
C PHE A 40 -11.36 -5.42 1.46
N GLU A 41 -11.97 -4.96 2.55
CA GLU A 41 -13.40 -5.19 2.83
C GLU A 41 -14.19 -3.89 2.69
N SER A 42 -15.24 -3.87 1.87
CA SER A 42 -16.14 -2.73 1.75
C SER A 42 -17.24 -2.72 2.81
N ASP A 43 -17.80 -1.55 3.07
CA ASP A 43 -18.96 -1.34 3.93
C ASP A 43 -20.26 -1.95 3.38
N GLN A 44 -20.33 -2.20 2.07
CA GLN A 44 -21.47 -2.77 1.37
C GLN A 44 -21.06 -3.78 0.29
N ALA A 45 -21.90 -4.80 0.06
CA ALA A 45 -21.64 -5.82 -0.94
C ALA A 45 -21.89 -5.29 -2.37
N VAL A 46 -20.95 -5.54 -3.28
CA VAL A 46 -20.97 -5.05 -4.67
C VAL A 46 -20.54 -6.15 -5.64
N ASP A 47 -20.92 -6.03 -6.91
CA ASP A 47 -20.47 -6.89 -8.01
C ASP A 47 -19.58 -6.05 -8.93
N LEU A 48 -18.25 -6.13 -8.76
CA LEU A 48 -17.31 -5.28 -9.52
C LEU A 48 -16.83 -5.94 -10.82
N ASN A 49 -16.91 -7.27 -10.91
CA ASN A 49 -16.43 -8.04 -12.06
C ASN A 49 -17.57 -8.42 -13.04
N GLY A 50 -18.82 -8.19 -12.67
CA GLY A 50 -20.01 -8.47 -13.48
C GLY A 50 -20.40 -9.95 -13.55
N ASP A 51 -20.02 -10.77 -12.57
CA ASP A 51 -20.36 -12.20 -12.54
C ASP A 51 -21.72 -12.52 -11.90
N GLY A 52 -22.40 -11.49 -11.36
CA GLY A 52 -23.71 -11.58 -10.74
C GLY A 52 -23.69 -12.00 -9.27
N ILE A 53 -22.50 -12.11 -8.66
CA ILE A 53 -22.31 -12.38 -7.24
C ILE A 53 -21.84 -11.08 -6.58
N THR A 54 -22.49 -10.69 -5.48
CA THR A 54 -22.04 -9.53 -4.69
C THR A 54 -21.25 -9.98 -3.47
N SER A 55 -20.19 -9.23 -3.13
CA SER A 55 -19.32 -9.51 -1.98
C SER A 55 -18.88 -8.21 -1.30
N THR A 56 -18.62 -8.27 0.02
CA THR A 56 -17.89 -7.22 0.73
C THR A 56 -16.38 -7.43 0.66
N ASP A 57 -15.93 -8.66 0.43
CA ASP A 57 -14.51 -8.97 0.20
C ASP A 57 -14.17 -8.57 -1.23
N LEU A 58 -13.62 -7.37 -1.40
CA LEU A 58 -13.32 -6.83 -2.73
C LEU A 58 -12.18 -7.60 -3.42
N LYS A 59 -11.44 -8.47 -2.73
CA LYS A 59 -10.45 -9.34 -3.36
C LYS A 59 -11.11 -10.44 -4.20
N SER A 60 -12.37 -10.81 -3.94
CA SER A 60 -13.13 -11.69 -4.84
C SER A 60 -13.67 -10.96 -6.07
N GLU A 61 -13.90 -9.65 -5.94
CA GLU A 61 -14.50 -8.80 -6.97
C GLU A 61 -13.47 -8.20 -7.94
N ILE A 62 -12.20 -8.17 -7.55
CA ILE A 62 -11.13 -7.52 -8.31
C ILE A 62 -10.13 -8.59 -8.76
N ASN A 63 -10.07 -8.81 -10.08
CA ASN A 63 -9.08 -9.69 -10.69
C ASN A 63 -7.68 -9.05 -10.57
N ASP A 64 -6.65 -9.88 -10.36
CA ASP A 64 -5.23 -9.52 -10.32
C ASP A 64 -4.82 -8.52 -9.21
N PHE A 65 -5.07 -8.89 -7.95
CA PHE A 65 -4.39 -8.30 -6.80
C PHE A 65 -2.91 -8.79 -6.75
N ASP A 66 -1.97 -7.93 -7.14
CA ASP A 66 -0.52 -8.23 -7.14
C ASP A 66 0.13 -8.01 -5.76
N TYR A 67 1.38 -8.47 -5.60
CA TYR A 67 1.99 -8.82 -4.30
C TYR A 67 2.75 -7.70 -3.54
N TYR A 68 2.55 -6.41 -3.82
CA TYR A 68 3.19 -5.31 -3.04
C TYR A 68 2.32 -4.08 -3.03
N ASP A 69 1.57 -3.88 -1.95
CA ASP A 69 0.50 -2.89 -1.92
C ASP A 69 0.81 -1.67 -1.05
N LEU A 70 1.75 -1.80 -0.12
CA LEU A 70 2.20 -0.68 0.71
C LEU A 70 3.71 -0.74 1.01
N ASP A 71 4.36 0.40 0.93
CA ASP A 71 5.80 0.57 1.17
C ASP A 71 6.03 1.73 2.15
N LEU A 72 6.57 1.43 3.33
CA LEU A 72 6.93 2.38 4.37
C LEU A 72 8.45 2.59 4.42
N ARG A 73 8.90 3.74 3.93
CA ARG A 73 10.31 4.10 3.87
C ARG A 73 10.68 5.13 4.93
N PRO A 74 11.63 4.82 5.83
CA PRO A 74 12.12 5.79 6.81
C PRO A 74 12.96 6.87 6.12
N ASN A 75 13.10 8.01 6.81
CA ASN A 75 14.18 8.96 6.54
C ASN A 75 15.50 8.33 7.00
N ILE A 76 16.53 8.35 6.16
CA ILE A 76 17.89 7.93 6.49
C ILE A 76 18.74 9.21 6.55
N GLU A 77 19.32 9.51 7.72
CA GLU A 77 20.16 10.70 7.92
C GLU A 77 21.26 10.82 6.86
N GLY A 78 21.55 12.05 6.41
CA GLY A 78 22.57 12.35 5.40
C GLY A 78 22.05 12.44 3.96
N GLN A 79 20.79 12.12 3.70
CA GLN A 79 20.09 12.46 2.46
C GLN A 79 18.81 13.23 2.78
N VAL A 80 18.46 14.23 1.96
CA VAL A 80 17.15 14.92 2.06
C VAL A 80 16.07 13.96 1.55
N ARG A 81 15.76 12.90 2.31
CA ARG A 81 14.70 11.94 1.99
C ARG A 81 13.66 11.98 3.09
N LEU A 82 12.52 12.57 2.77
CA LEU A 82 11.35 12.60 3.63
C LEU A 82 10.87 11.17 3.91
N GLN A 83 10.31 10.93 5.10
CA GLN A 83 9.60 9.68 5.40
C GLN A 83 8.47 9.52 4.37
N LEU A 84 8.49 8.44 3.60
CA LEU A 84 7.57 8.24 2.46
C LEU A 84 6.75 6.98 2.68
N VAL A 85 5.44 7.09 2.49
CA VAL A 85 4.56 5.95 2.32
C VAL A 85 4.04 5.93 0.90
N SER A 86 4.02 4.74 0.29
CA SER A 86 3.41 4.51 -1.00
C SER A 86 2.32 3.45 -0.87
N PHE A 87 1.18 3.69 -1.52
CA PHE A 87 0.04 2.78 -1.60
C PHE A 87 -0.18 2.35 -3.04
N ILE A 88 -0.64 1.13 -3.25
CA ILE A 88 -1.14 0.66 -4.54
C ILE A 88 -2.58 0.19 -4.35
N PHE A 89 -3.52 0.81 -5.07
CA PHE A 89 -4.91 0.41 -5.07
C PHE A 89 -5.43 0.18 -6.50
N PRO A 90 -6.40 -0.71 -6.70
CA PRO A 90 -6.95 -1.00 -8.02
C PRO A 90 -7.83 0.17 -8.51
N ALA A 91 -7.55 0.65 -9.73
CA ALA A 91 -8.39 1.57 -10.48
C ALA A 91 -9.17 0.84 -11.58
N THR A 92 -10.34 1.39 -11.94
CA THR A 92 -11.30 0.71 -12.81
C THR A 92 -11.03 1.02 -14.28
N ASN A 93 -10.96 -0.01 -15.13
CA ASN A 93 -10.98 0.09 -16.59
C ASN A 93 -12.23 -0.59 -17.12
N LEU A 94 -13.29 0.19 -17.30
CA LEU A 94 -14.60 -0.23 -17.76
C LEU A 94 -14.76 0.02 -19.26
N ARG A 95 -15.23 -1.00 -19.98
CA ARG A 95 -15.48 -0.90 -21.43
C ARG A 95 -16.85 -1.47 -21.77
N PHE A 96 -17.68 -0.67 -22.40
CA PHE A 96 -18.91 -1.09 -23.04
C PHE A 96 -18.63 -1.39 -24.51
N GLN A 97 -18.91 -2.62 -24.95
CA GLN A 97 -18.68 -3.03 -26.33
C GLN A 97 -19.98 -3.48 -26.96
N ASN A 98 -20.76 -2.58 -27.53
CA ASN A 98 -22.01 -2.97 -28.18
C ASN A 98 -21.73 -3.63 -29.56
N PRO A 99 -22.29 -4.82 -29.89
CA PRO A 99 -23.26 -5.62 -29.14
C PRO A 99 -22.66 -6.77 -28.30
N ALA A 100 -21.35 -6.93 -28.27
CA ALA A 100 -20.68 -8.06 -27.63
C ALA A 100 -20.80 -8.08 -26.09
N TYR A 101 -20.68 -6.91 -25.45
CA TYR A 101 -20.77 -6.66 -24.01
C TYR A 101 -21.61 -5.39 -23.78
N PRO A 102 -22.94 -5.46 -23.93
CA PRO A 102 -23.81 -4.30 -23.70
C PRO A 102 -23.79 -3.85 -22.24
N ASP A 103 -23.54 -4.77 -21.32
CA ASP A 103 -23.49 -4.51 -19.88
C ASP A 103 -22.08 -4.08 -19.41
N GLY A 104 -21.08 -4.14 -20.30
CA GLY A 104 -19.69 -3.76 -20.03
C GLY A 104 -18.78 -4.92 -19.68
N ASN A 105 -17.47 -4.66 -19.70
CA ASN A 105 -16.40 -5.53 -19.21
C ASN A 105 -15.43 -4.67 -18.40
N THR A 106 -15.13 -5.09 -17.17
CA THR A 106 -14.20 -4.41 -16.28
C THR A 106 -12.90 -5.19 -16.18
N ASN A 107 -11.80 -4.44 -16.21
CA ASN A 107 -10.49 -4.89 -15.74
C ASN A 107 -9.98 -3.86 -14.73
N PHE A 108 -9.02 -4.26 -13.91
CA PHE A 108 -8.42 -3.38 -12.91
C PHE A 108 -6.95 -3.13 -13.25
N THR A 109 -6.49 -1.93 -12.93
CA THR A 109 -5.08 -1.55 -13.10
C THR A 109 -4.55 -0.93 -11.82
N SER A 110 -3.31 -1.22 -11.46
CA SER A 110 -2.66 -0.66 -10.28
C SER A 110 -2.50 0.86 -10.39
N SER A 111 -3.02 1.60 -9.41
CA SER A 111 -2.75 3.02 -9.22
C SER A 111 -1.86 3.23 -8.00
N ILE A 112 -0.78 3.98 -8.17
CA ILE A 112 0.22 4.22 -7.12
C ILE A 112 0.03 5.61 -6.55
N PHE A 113 -0.07 5.69 -5.23
CA PHE A 113 -0.18 6.93 -4.47
C PHE A 113 1.00 7.05 -3.53
N SER A 114 1.45 8.26 -3.23
CA SER A 114 2.54 8.45 -2.28
C SER A 114 2.38 9.75 -1.52
N THR A 115 2.73 9.73 -0.25
CA THR A 115 2.67 10.89 0.62
C THR A 115 3.76 10.81 1.68
N ILE A 116 4.03 11.94 2.31
CA ILE A 116 4.95 12.02 3.44
C ILE A 116 4.19 11.56 4.68
N TYR A 117 4.90 10.95 5.63
CA TYR A 117 4.33 10.63 6.93
C TYR A 117 5.19 11.15 8.08
N VAL A 118 4.57 11.22 9.26
CA VAL A 118 5.24 11.40 10.55
C VAL A 118 4.90 10.21 11.43
N PHE A 119 5.92 9.55 11.98
CA PHE A 119 5.73 8.53 12.99
C PHE A 119 5.74 9.15 14.40
N SER A 120 4.67 8.93 15.18
CA SER A 120 4.54 9.46 16.54
C SER A 120 3.53 8.64 17.34
N ASN A 121 3.85 8.28 18.59
CA ASN A 121 2.96 7.51 19.48
C ASN A 121 2.40 6.23 18.82
N ASP A 122 3.25 5.43 18.17
CA ASP A 122 2.88 4.21 17.45
C ASP A 122 1.84 4.40 16.33
N GLN A 123 1.75 5.62 15.81
CA GLN A 123 0.89 5.99 14.69
C GLN A 123 1.71 6.53 13.53
N ILE A 124 1.30 6.19 12.31
CA ILE A 124 1.85 6.75 11.08
C ILE A 124 0.83 7.77 10.57
N ILE A 125 1.16 9.05 10.71
CA ILE A 125 0.28 10.17 10.38
C ILE A 125 0.65 10.66 8.97
N LEU A 126 -0.31 10.68 8.06
CA LEU A 126 -0.14 11.07 6.67
C LEU A 126 -0.22 12.60 6.50
N GLU A 127 0.64 13.19 5.67
CA GLU A 127 0.59 14.63 5.36
C GLU A 127 -0.52 14.97 4.36
N ASN A 128 -0.81 14.05 3.44
CA ASN A 128 -1.89 14.13 2.48
C ASN A 128 -2.65 12.80 2.47
N ASN A 129 -3.97 12.89 2.46
CA ASN A 129 -4.90 11.77 2.50
C ASN A 129 -5.91 11.79 1.33
N SER A 130 -5.68 12.61 0.31
CA SER A 130 -6.53 12.68 -0.88
C SER A 130 -5.69 12.62 -2.14
N PHE A 131 -6.05 11.71 -3.04
CA PHE A 131 -5.30 11.40 -4.25
C PHE A 131 -6.23 11.28 -5.45
N GLU A 132 -5.80 11.78 -6.61
CA GLU A 132 -6.54 11.60 -7.86
C GLU A 132 -6.37 10.17 -8.38
N VAL A 133 -7.49 9.50 -8.66
CA VAL A 133 -7.53 8.20 -9.34
C VAL A 133 -7.92 8.41 -10.78
N TYR A 134 -7.23 7.71 -11.68
CA TYR A 134 -7.46 7.77 -13.11
C TYR A 134 -8.12 6.48 -13.56
N ASP A 135 -9.45 6.50 -13.63
CA ASP A 135 -10.25 5.43 -14.21
C ASP A 135 -10.35 5.60 -15.73
N TYR A 136 -10.68 4.51 -16.42
CA TYR A 136 -10.91 4.51 -17.86
C TYR A 136 -12.29 3.97 -18.18
N VAL A 137 -13.11 4.75 -18.88
CA VAL A 137 -14.47 4.37 -19.29
C VAL A 137 -14.61 4.63 -20.79
N ASP A 138 -14.82 3.58 -21.60
CA ASP A 138 -15.07 3.71 -23.05
C ASP A 138 -14.04 4.53 -23.84
N SER A 139 -12.78 4.44 -23.41
CA SER A 139 -11.67 5.19 -23.99
C SER A 139 -11.49 6.63 -23.49
N GLU A 140 -12.31 7.06 -22.53
CA GLU A 140 -12.24 8.35 -21.87
C GLU A 140 -11.67 8.23 -20.45
N ASN A 141 -10.86 9.21 -20.06
CA ASN A 141 -10.36 9.29 -18.69
C ASN A 141 -11.45 9.83 -17.78
N ARG A 142 -11.68 9.15 -16.67
CA ARG A 142 -12.50 9.61 -15.57
C ARG A 142 -11.59 9.84 -14.37
N ILE A 143 -11.57 11.07 -13.86
CA ILE A 143 -10.77 11.44 -12.70
C ILE A 143 -11.69 11.46 -11.48
N THR A 144 -11.34 10.66 -10.47
CA THR A 144 -12.00 10.65 -9.16
C THR A 144 -10.98 10.89 -8.06
N ASN A 145 -11.45 10.89 -6.81
CA ASN A 145 -10.57 10.99 -5.65
C ASN A 145 -10.66 9.71 -4.82
N LEU A 146 -9.50 9.17 -4.47
CA LEU A 146 -9.33 8.24 -3.36
C LEU A 146 -9.01 9.05 -2.12
N ARG A 147 -9.75 8.80 -1.06
CA ARG A 147 -9.48 9.39 0.25
C ARG A 147 -9.02 8.31 1.21
N THR A 148 -8.06 8.62 2.06
CA THR A 148 -7.64 7.75 3.15
C THR A 148 -7.96 8.41 4.48
N ASP A 149 -7.98 7.62 5.55
CA ASP A 149 -7.79 8.19 6.89
C ASP A 149 -6.44 8.90 6.98
N ASP A 150 -6.34 9.86 7.90
CA ASP A 150 -5.10 10.60 8.16
C ASP A 150 -4.05 9.73 8.89
N VAL A 151 -4.44 8.56 9.40
CA VAL A 151 -3.62 7.72 10.26
C VAL A 151 -3.66 6.26 9.80
N ILE A 152 -2.49 5.68 9.56
CA ILE A 152 -2.34 4.22 9.52
C ILE A 152 -2.15 3.73 10.95
N THR A 153 -3.03 2.83 11.38
CA THR A 153 -2.98 2.20 12.69
C THR A 153 -2.07 0.98 12.65
N VAL A 154 -1.11 0.92 13.57
CA VAL A 154 -0.30 -0.28 13.81
C VAL A 154 -1.13 -1.24 14.66
N LEU A 155 -1.50 -2.39 14.10
CA LEU A 155 -2.24 -3.43 14.84
C LEU A 155 -1.29 -4.30 15.66
N ASP A 156 -0.16 -4.66 15.05
CA ASP A 156 1.01 -5.30 15.66
C ASP A 156 2.26 -5.00 14.80
N ASN A 157 3.40 -5.66 15.07
CA ASN A 157 4.65 -5.39 14.34
C ASN A 157 4.61 -5.79 12.85
N ASP A 158 3.67 -6.65 12.46
CA ASP A 158 3.56 -7.18 11.10
C ASP A 158 2.26 -6.77 10.41
N GLN A 159 1.34 -6.08 11.11
CA GLN A 159 0.04 -5.69 10.57
C GLN A 159 -0.28 -4.22 10.74
N LEU A 160 -0.73 -3.63 9.64
CA LEU A 160 -1.16 -2.24 9.56
C LEU A 160 -2.60 -2.15 9.06
N ARG A 161 -3.31 -1.10 9.47
CA ARG A 161 -4.69 -0.86 9.05
C ARG A 161 -4.90 0.59 8.63
N ILE A 162 -5.66 0.79 7.56
CA ILE A 162 -6.17 2.10 7.13
C ILE A 162 -7.54 1.94 6.51
N SER A 163 -8.42 2.94 6.68
CA SER A 163 -9.66 3.04 5.92
C SER A 163 -9.44 3.93 4.71
N ILE A 164 -10.03 3.54 3.59
CA ILE A 164 -10.08 4.37 2.37
C ILE A 164 -11.52 4.56 1.90
N SER A 165 -11.75 5.59 1.10
CA SER A 165 -13.00 5.78 0.38
C SER A 165 -12.68 5.97 -1.10
N GLN A 166 -13.23 5.11 -1.95
CA GLN A 166 -13.00 5.10 -3.39
C GLN A 166 -14.28 4.73 -4.14
N GLU A 167 -14.48 5.31 -5.33
CA GLU A 167 -15.62 4.98 -6.17
C GLU A 167 -15.31 3.78 -7.09
N TYR A 168 -16.24 2.83 -7.15
CA TYR A 168 -16.23 1.70 -8.08
C TYR A 168 -17.56 1.58 -8.81
N TYR A 169 -17.54 1.02 -10.02
CA TYR A 169 -18.76 0.69 -10.76
C TYR A 169 -19.29 -0.67 -10.32
N ASP A 170 -20.52 -0.70 -9.82
CA ASP A 170 -21.21 -1.91 -9.41
C ASP A 170 -22.18 -2.36 -10.50
N TYR A 171 -21.96 -3.57 -11.03
CA TYR A 171 -22.78 -4.19 -12.05
C TYR A 171 -24.17 -4.57 -11.56
N SER A 172 -24.33 -4.84 -10.26
CA SER A 172 -25.62 -5.25 -9.71
C SER A 172 -26.64 -4.10 -9.72
N THR A 173 -26.17 -2.86 -9.55
CA THR A 173 -26.99 -1.64 -9.57
C THR A 173 -26.83 -0.81 -10.84
N ALA A 174 -25.81 -1.10 -11.66
CA ALA A 174 -25.40 -0.32 -12.83
C ALA A 174 -25.07 1.16 -12.47
N GLN A 175 -24.42 1.37 -11.33
CA GLN A 175 -24.09 2.69 -10.79
C GLN A 175 -22.66 2.75 -10.25
N TRP A 176 -22.08 3.95 -10.27
CA TRP A 176 -20.87 4.23 -9.52
C TRP A 176 -21.24 4.45 -8.05
N LEU A 177 -20.60 3.68 -7.16
CA LEU A 177 -20.80 3.74 -5.72
C LEU A 177 -19.49 4.15 -5.05
N ALA A 178 -19.56 5.11 -4.13
CA ALA A 178 -18.48 5.36 -3.19
C ALA A 178 -18.51 4.27 -2.11
N LEU A 179 -17.41 3.54 -1.97
CA LEU A 179 -17.25 2.48 -0.99
C LEU A 179 -16.32 2.97 0.11
N ASP A 180 -16.68 2.71 1.36
CA ASP A 180 -15.76 2.85 2.48
C ASP A 180 -15.12 1.47 2.72
N ILE A 181 -13.80 1.40 2.58
CA ILE A 181 -13.05 0.15 2.50
C ILE A 181 -12.05 0.08 3.64
N ASP A 182 -12.14 -0.99 4.43
CA ASP A 182 -11.17 -1.32 5.46
C ASP A 182 -10.04 -2.15 4.88
N VAL A 183 -8.82 -1.62 4.96
CA VAL A 183 -7.63 -2.26 4.42
C VAL A 183 -6.74 -2.73 5.55
N VAL A 184 -6.46 -4.03 5.58
CA VAL A 184 -5.47 -4.61 6.48
C VAL A 184 -4.30 -5.12 5.66
N TYR A 185 -3.12 -4.69 6.05
CA TYR A 185 -1.85 -5.05 5.44
C TYR A 185 -1.10 -6.05 6.31
N GLU A 186 -0.31 -6.92 5.68
CA GLU A 186 0.62 -7.84 6.34
C GLU A 186 2.03 -7.64 5.79
N LYS A 187 3.01 -7.58 6.70
CA LYS A 187 4.40 -7.32 6.39
C LYS A 187 5.01 -8.50 5.65
N LEU A 188 5.76 -8.20 4.59
CA LEU A 188 6.46 -9.19 3.81
C LEU A 188 7.85 -9.45 4.38
N ASN A 189 8.12 -10.72 4.68
CA ASN A 189 9.42 -11.19 5.14
C ASN A 189 10.19 -11.74 3.95
N PHE A 190 11.23 -11.01 3.50
CA PHE A 190 12.18 -11.51 2.52
C PHE A 190 13.31 -12.21 3.29
N GLU A 191 13.38 -13.54 3.17
CA GLU A 191 14.52 -14.35 3.64
C GLU A 191 15.75 -14.20 2.72
#